data_AF-A0A6I2NTV6-F1
#
_entry.id   AF-A0A6I2NTV6-F1
#
_cell.length_a   1.000
_cell.length_b   1.000
_cell.length_c   1.000
_cell.angle_alpha   90.00
_cell.angle_beta   90.00
_cell.angle_gamma   90.00
#
_symmetry.space_group_name_H-M   'P 1'
#
loop_
_entity.id
_entity.type
_entity.pdbx_description
1 polymer ?
#
loop_
_entity_poly.entity_id
_entity_poly.type
_entity_poly.pdbx_seq_one_letter_code
_entity_poly.pdbx_strand_id
1 'polypeptide(L)'
;LQSAVEKNGLEIAAVRNHTVRLSEGWPLSAETFAGEMEKIRYCLSQDCQAVKETVRRLDERMVLLKKEPERRLVTYRLESASKAVVTTASALILALIISVWTNCNQYRTNRLLKDADLKYRAIRICLPGDDPDIAFLEKHFTIKRDEEKIRRVERLVTAFEDSVRNRIRNHEMAAYKDSLAHRLFREAQEIRKQLDNPNSK
;
A
#
# COMPACT_ATOMS: atom_id res chain seq x y z
N LEU A 1 20.88 4.27 29.94
CA LEU A 1 19.80 4.18 28.92
C LEU A 1 18.68 3.21 29.30
N GLN A 2 18.97 2.01 29.82
CA GLN A 2 17.94 1.06 30.31
C GLN A 2 17.00 1.65 31.38
N SER A 3 17.52 2.40 32.35
CA SER A 3 16.72 2.95 33.47
C SER A 3 15.66 4.00 33.06
N ALA A 4 15.91 4.79 32.02
CA ALA A 4 14.93 5.79 31.55
C ALA A 4 13.79 5.14 30.73
N VAL A 5 14.10 4.05 30.01
CA VAL A 5 13.12 3.29 29.22
C VAL A 5 12.17 2.51 30.13
N GLU A 6 12.67 1.90 31.20
CA GLU A 6 11.82 1.24 32.21
C GLU A 6 10.91 2.22 32.95
N LYS A 7 11.44 3.40 33.32
CA LYS A 7 10.65 4.44 33.98
C LYS A 7 9.51 4.94 33.08
N ASN A 8 9.80 5.19 31.80
CA ASN A 8 8.77 5.59 30.83
C ASN A 8 7.76 4.45 30.56
N GLY A 9 8.20 3.19 30.56
CA GLY A 9 7.33 2.03 30.42
C GLY A 9 6.35 1.87 31.59
N LEU A 10 6.80 2.12 32.82
CA LEU A 10 5.97 2.10 34.03
C LEU A 10 4.96 3.25 34.06
N GLU A 11 5.36 4.46 33.64
CA GLU A 11 4.45 5.61 33.56
C GLU A 11 3.36 5.41 32.50
N ILE A 12 3.70 4.83 31.34
CA ILE A 12 2.72 4.50 30.29
C ILE A 12 1.73 3.43 30.77
N ALA A 13 2.18 2.44 31.54
CA ALA A 13 1.31 1.41 32.12
C ALA A 13 0.35 2.01 33.18
N ALA A 14 0.83 2.95 33.99
CA ALA A 14 0.00 3.66 34.96
C ALA A 14 -1.07 4.54 34.29
N VAL A 15 -0.70 5.28 33.24
CA VAL A 15 -1.64 6.09 32.44
C VAL A 15 -2.69 5.20 31.78
N ARG A 16 -2.29 4.05 31.21
CA ARG A 16 -3.21 3.11 30.57
C ARG A 16 -4.24 2.56 31.55
N ASN A 17 -3.84 2.22 32.78
CA ASN A 17 -4.76 1.76 33.81
C ASN A 17 -5.72 2.87 34.27
N HIS A 18 -5.25 4.13 34.34
CA HIS A 18 -6.13 5.26 34.62
C HIS A 18 -7.17 5.51 33.52
N THR A 19 -6.77 5.37 32.25
CA THR A 19 -7.67 5.53 31.09
C THR A 19 -8.71 4.40 31.01
N VAL A 20 -8.32 3.16 31.36
CA VAL A 20 -9.27 2.02 31.43
C VAL A 20 -10.30 2.24 32.55
N ARG A 21 -9.90 2.80 33.70
CA ARG A 21 -10.84 3.16 34.77
C ARG A 21 -11.76 4.33 34.44
N LEU A 22 -11.38 5.21 33.52
CA LEU A 22 -12.26 6.28 32.99
C LEU A 22 -13.27 5.75 31.95
N SER A 23 -13.03 4.57 31.37
CA SER A 23 -13.92 3.91 30.40
C SER A 23 -15.11 3.21 31.06
N GLU A 24 -15.06 2.93 32.36
CA GLU A 24 -16.14 2.29 33.12
C GLU A 24 -16.90 3.38 33.89
N GLY A 25 -18.07 3.75 33.36
CA GLY A 25 -18.78 4.98 33.71
C GLY A 25 -19.17 5.11 35.19
N TRP A 26 -18.94 6.31 35.72
CA TRP A 26 -19.49 6.79 36.99
C TRP A 26 -20.12 8.17 36.78
N PRO A 27 -21.39 8.43 37.13
CA PRO A 27 -21.99 9.74 36.93
C PRO A 27 -21.61 10.62 38.12
N LEU A 28 -20.47 11.31 38.02
CA LEU A 28 -20.13 12.38 38.95
C LEU A 28 -21.06 13.57 38.67
N SER A 29 -21.66 14.12 39.74
CA SER A 29 -22.53 15.30 39.67
C SER A 29 -21.87 16.41 38.85
N ALA A 30 -22.65 17.11 38.03
CA ALA A 30 -22.16 18.10 37.06
C ALA A 30 -21.24 19.17 37.68
N GLU A 31 -21.44 19.49 38.96
CA GLU A 31 -20.62 20.43 39.72
C GLU A 31 -19.21 19.90 40.04
N THR A 32 -19.08 18.60 40.34
CA THR A 32 -17.78 17.96 40.59
C THR A 32 -16.97 17.82 39.29
N PHE A 33 -17.65 17.51 38.18
CA PHE A 33 -17.02 17.46 36.86
C PHE A 33 -16.55 18.85 36.40
N ALA A 34 -17.35 19.89 36.63
CA ALA A 34 -16.97 21.27 36.30
C ALA A 34 -15.74 21.73 37.10
N GLY A 35 -15.68 21.43 38.40
CA GLY A 35 -14.54 21.77 39.25
C GLY A 35 -13.24 21.06 38.85
N GLU A 36 -13.30 19.78 38.50
CA GLU A 36 -12.13 19.05 38.01
C GLU A 36 -11.67 19.54 36.62
N MET A 37 -12.61 19.85 35.72
CA MET A 37 -12.30 20.44 34.42
C MET A 37 -11.64 21.82 34.55
N GLU A 38 -12.00 22.61 35.56
CA GLU A 38 -11.39 23.92 35.81
C GLU A 38 -9.97 23.80 36.37
N LYS A 39 -9.72 22.85 37.29
CA LYS A 39 -8.36 22.51 37.72
C LYS A 39 -7.49 22.03 36.57
N ILE A 40 -8.02 21.15 35.72
CA ILE A 40 -7.29 20.65 34.54
C ILE A 40 -6.94 21.80 33.59
N ARG A 41 -7.86 22.74 33.35
CA ARG A 41 -7.57 23.95 32.56
C ARG A 41 -6.50 24.82 33.18
N TYR A 42 -6.51 24.99 34.50
CA TYR A 42 -5.49 25.77 35.20
C TYR A 42 -4.11 25.13 35.09
N CYS A 43 -4.00 23.82 35.33
CA CYS A 43 -2.74 23.07 35.16
C CYS A 43 -2.22 23.14 33.71
N LEU A 44 -3.09 22.94 32.72
CA LEU A 44 -2.74 23.07 31.30
C LEU A 44 -2.25 24.48 30.93
N SER A 45 -2.86 25.52 31.51
CA SER A 45 -2.43 26.90 31.29
C SER A 45 -1.04 27.15 31.87
N GLN A 46 -0.78 26.65 33.07
CA GLN A 46 0.52 26.76 33.74
C GLN A 46 1.62 26.01 32.97
N ASP A 47 1.34 24.79 32.51
CA ASP A 47 2.29 24.00 31.72
C ASP A 47 2.56 24.67 30.36
N CYS A 48 1.53 25.24 29.72
CA CYS A 48 1.70 25.98 28.48
C CYS A 48 2.59 27.22 28.65
N GLN A 49 2.47 27.94 29.77
CA GLN A 49 3.36 29.05 30.09
C GLN A 49 4.80 28.59 30.35
N ALA A 50 4.99 27.50 31.11
CA ALA A 50 6.31 26.94 31.36
C ALA A 50 7.02 26.47 30.06
N VAL A 51 6.27 25.84 29.15
CA VAL A 51 6.78 25.45 27.83
C VAL A 51 7.12 26.67 26.98
N LYS A 52 6.27 27.72 27.00
CA LYS A 52 6.54 28.95 26.25
C LYS A 52 7.82 29.64 26.71
N GLU A 53 8.13 29.64 28.00
CA GLU A 53 9.38 30.22 28.52
C GLU A 53 10.61 29.37 28.23
N THR A 54 10.50 28.04 28.21
CA THR A 54 11.62 27.17 27.82
C THR A 54 11.95 27.31 26.34
N VAL A 55 10.93 27.39 25.47
CA VAL A 55 11.10 27.66 24.03
C VAL A 55 11.74 29.02 23.80
N ARG A 56 11.30 30.07 24.51
CA ARG A 56 11.90 31.40 24.39
C ARG A 56 13.37 31.43 24.82
N ARG A 57 13.73 30.75 25.92
CA ARG A 57 15.14 30.59 26.35
C ARG A 57 15.97 29.78 25.35
N LEU A 58 15.37 28.78 24.70
CA LEU A 58 16.05 28.01 23.66
C LEU A 58 16.28 28.84 22.40
N ASP A 59 15.29 29.64 22.01
CA ASP A 59 15.35 30.53 20.85
C ASP A 59 16.38 31.65 21.04
N GLU A 60 16.43 32.26 22.22
CA GLU A 60 17.47 33.24 22.59
C GLU A 60 18.88 32.63 22.52
N ARG A 61 19.03 31.37 22.94
CA ARG A 61 20.30 30.62 22.81
C ARG A 61 20.63 30.28 21.37
N MET A 62 19.65 29.93 20.53
CA MET A 62 19.86 29.69 19.10
C MET A 62 20.24 30.97 18.36
N VAL A 63 19.64 32.11 18.71
CA VAL A 63 19.99 33.43 18.15
C VAL A 63 21.38 33.88 18.58
N LEU A 64 21.78 33.61 19.82
CA LEU A 64 23.15 33.85 20.31
C LEU A 64 24.17 32.93 19.62
N LEU A 65 23.89 31.62 19.50
CA LEU A 65 24.74 30.68 18.75
C LEU A 65 24.88 31.08 17.27
N LYS A 66 23.83 31.67 16.68
CA LYS A 66 23.88 32.18 15.31
C LYS A 66 24.74 33.45 15.18
N LYS A 67 24.89 34.22 16.25
CA LYS A 67 25.72 35.45 16.29
C LYS A 67 27.20 35.19 16.59
N GLU A 68 27.57 34.09 17.25
CA GLU A 68 28.97 33.71 17.46
C GLU A 68 29.40 32.45 16.70
N PRO A 69 29.74 32.56 15.40
CA PRO A 69 30.74 31.72 14.80
C PRO A 69 32.09 32.44 14.87
N GLU A 70 32.75 32.48 16.05
CA GLU A 70 34.18 32.78 16.08
C GLU A 70 34.93 31.65 15.38
N ARG A 71 35.26 31.88 14.10
CA ARG A 71 36.14 31.05 13.29
C ARG A 71 37.54 31.03 13.91
N ARG A 72 37.81 30.15 14.86
CA ARG A 72 39.19 29.82 15.22
C ARG A 72 39.75 28.82 14.23
N LEU A 73 40.55 29.38 13.31
CA LEU A 73 41.45 28.71 12.37
C LEU A 73 42.18 27.53 13.02
N VAL A 74 41.71 26.31 12.74
CA VAL A 74 42.58 25.14 12.53
C VAL A 74 42.24 24.58 11.15
N THR A 75 42.25 25.47 10.16
CA THR A 75 41.69 25.30 8.82
C THR A 75 42.76 25.56 7.77
N TYR A 76 43.68 24.61 7.55
CA TYR A 76 44.44 24.62 6.29
C TYR A 76 44.69 23.25 5.65
N ARG A 77 44.42 22.11 6.31
CA ARG A 77 44.62 20.78 5.69
C ARG A 77 43.43 19.84 5.59
N LEU A 78 42.37 20.02 6.37
CA LEU A 78 41.16 19.18 6.27
C LEU A 78 40.10 19.76 5.32
N GLU A 79 40.21 21.02 4.91
CA GLU A 79 39.12 21.72 4.23
C GLU A 79 38.96 21.35 2.74
N SER A 80 40.03 21.06 2.00
CA SER A 80 39.92 20.77 0.56
C SER A 80 39.41 19.36 0.27
N ALA A 81 39.86 18.36 1.01
CA ALA A 81 39.35 16.99 0.91
C ALA A 81 37.97 16.85 1.56
N SER A 82 37.72 17.49 2.71
CA SER A 82 36.43 17.44 3.39
C SER A 82 35.33 18.19 2.64
N LYS A 83 35.61 19.35 2.00
CA LYS A 83 34.60 20.06 1.19
C LYS A 83 34.09 19.19 0.05
N ALA A 84 34.99 18.58 -0.72
CA ALA A 84 34.60 17.69 -1.82
C ALA A 84 33.85 16.44 -1.33
N VAL A 85 34.27 15.84 -0.22
CA VAL A 85 33.59 14.68 0.36
C VAL A 85 32.21 15.04 0.92
N VAL A 86 32.07 16.21 1.57
CA VAL A 86 30.79 16.67 2.13
C VAL A 86 29.82 17.08 1.03
N THR A 87 30.28 17.74 -0.04
CA THR A 87 29.43 18.04 -1.20
C THR A 87 29.01 16.78 -1.93
N THR A 88 29.91 15.79 -2.03
CA THR A 88 29.58 14.50 -2.65
C THR A 88 28.61 13.71 -1.79
N ALA A 89 28.83 13.64 -0.47
CA ALA A 89 27.94 12.95 0.46
C ALA A 89 26.55 13.60 0.50
N SER A 90 26.46 14.94 0.52
CA SER A 90 25.19 15.65 0.46
C SER A 90 24.48 15.48 -0.88
N ALA A 91 25.20 15.49 -2.01
CA ALA A 91 24.64 15.17 -3.31
C ALA A 91 24.12 13.73 -3.40
N LEU A 92 24.84 12.76 -2.82
CA LEU A 92 24.40 11.37 -2.74
C LEU A 92 23.14 11.23 -1.88
N ILE A 93 23.06 11.91 -0.73
CA ILE A 93 21.85 11.90 0.12
C ILE A 93 20.67 12.52 -0.62
N LEU A 94 20.86 13.64 -1.31
CA LEU A 94 19.81 14.26 -2.13
C LEU A 94 19.38 13.34 -3.27
N ALA A 95 20.32 12.69 -3.96
CA ALA A 95 20.02 11.72 -5.00
C ALA A 95 19.23 10.53 -4.46
N LEU A 96 19.55 10.03 -3.26
CA LEU A 96 18.77 8.98 -2.59
C LEU A 96 17.35 9.43 -2.25
N ILE A 97 17.18 10.64 -1.72
CA ILE A 97 15.86 11.20 -1.41
C ILE A 97 15.03 11.32 -2.70
N ILE A 98 15.61 11.85 -3.77
CA ILE A 98 14.94 11.98 -5.07
C ILE A 98 14.59 10.61 -5.64
N SER A 99 15.50 9.64 -5.54
CA SER A 99 15.28 8.26 -6.00
C SER A 99 14.14 7.58 -5.24
N VAL A 100 14.11 7.71 -3.91
CA VAL A 100 12.99 7.19 -3.09
C VAL A 100 11.70 7.91 -3.43
N TRP A 101 11.73 9.23 -3.61
CA TRP A 101 10.56 10.02 -3.99
C TRP A 101 9.98 9.60 -5.35
N THR A 102 10.82 9.50 -6.38
CA THR A 102 10.38 9.08 -7.72
C THR A 102 9.89 7.64 -7.71
N ASN A 103 10.53 6.74 -6.97
CA ASN A 103 10.08 5.36 -6.80
C ASN A 103 8.72 5.29 -6.10
N CYS A 104 8.53 6.02 -5.00
CA CYS A 104 7.24 6.10 -4.30
C CYS A 104 6.15 6.70 -5.19
N ASN A 105 6.46 7.76 -5.94
CA ASN A 105 5.52 8.37 -6.87
C ASN A 105 5.17 7.42 -8.03
N GLN A 106 6.16 6.71 -8.57
CA GLN A 106 5.97 5.72 -9.62
C GLN A 106 5.14 4.53 -9.13
N TYR A 107 5.38 4.06 -7.90
CA TYR A 107 4.57 3.02 -7.27
C TYR A 107 3.11 3.47 -7.12
N ARG A 108 2.89 4.72 -6.69
CA ARG A 108 1.54 5.30 -6.58
C ARG A 108 0.83 5.34 -7.93
N THR A 109 1.50 5.83 -8.98
CA THR A 109 0.92 5.91 -10.33
C THR A 109 0.68 4.52 -10.92
N ASN A 110 1.61 3.58 -10.76
CA ASN A 110 1.42 2.20 -11.21
C ASN A 110 0.26 1.52 -10.49
N ARG A 111 0.06 1.79 -9.21
CA ARG A 111 -1.09 1.26 -8.46
C ARG A 111 -2.41 1.85 -8.96
N LEU A 112 -2.44 3.13 -9.33
CA LEU A 112 -3.62 3.76 -9.92
C LEU A 112 -3.93 3.20 -11.31
N LEU A 113 -2.91 2.99 -12.15
CA LEU A 113 -3.06 2.40 -13.48
C LEU A 113 -3.57 0.96 -13.40
N LYS A 114 -3.03 0.14 -12.49
CA LYS A 114 -3.50 -1.24 -12.26
C LYS A 114 -4.96 -1.29 -11.81
N ASP A 115 -5.38 -0.37 -10.95
CA ASP A 115 -6.79 -0.27 -10.53
C ASP A 115 -7.71 0.13 -11.69
N ALA A 116 -7.30 1.10 -12.51
CA ALA A 116 -8.06 1.53 -13.67
C ALA A 116 -8.18 0.42 -14.73
N ASP A 117 -7.10 -0.31 -14.98
CA ASP A 117 -7.07 -1.46 -15.87
C ASP A 117 -7.95 -2.62 -15.35
N LEU A 118 -7.89 -2.93 -14.05
CA LEU A 118 -8.77 -3.92 -13.44
C LEU A 118 -10.25 -3.51 -13.52
N LYS A 119 -10.56 -2.23 -13.27
CA LYS A 119 -11.90 -1.68 -13.46
C LYS A 119 -12.39 -1.86 -14.90
N TYR A 120 -11.54 -1.55 -15.87
CA TYR A 120 -11.89 -1.67 -17.29
C TYR A 120 -12.16 -3.13 -17.71
N ARG A 121 -11.33 -4.07 -17.25
CA ARG A 121 -11.54 -5.52 -17.52
C ARG A 121 -12.81 -6.04 -16.86
N ALA A 122 -13.07 -5.65 -15.61
CA ALA A 122 -14.29 -6.04 -14.89
C ALA A 122 -15.55 -5.51 -15.61
N ILE A 123 -15.56 -4.23 -16.02
CA ILE A 123 -16.67 -3.65 -16.79
C ILE A 123 -16.89 -4.41 -18.11
N ARG A 124 -15.83 -4.75 -18.84
CA ARG A 124 -15.95 -5.52 -20.09
C ARG A 124 -16.55 -6.92 -19.89
N ILE A 125 -16.30 -7.56 -18.75
CA ILE A 125 -16.87 -8.87 -18.44
C ILE A 125 -18.32 -8.74 -17.97
N CYS A 126 -18.66 -7.66 -17.26
CA CYS A 126 -20.02 -7.40 -16.74
C CYS A 126 -21.02 -6.86 -17.78
N LEU A 127 -20.59 -6.46 -18.99
CA LEU A 127 -21.48 -5.94 -20.05
C LEU A 127 -21.55 -6.86 -21.28
N PRO A 128 -22.29 -7.98 -21.16
CA PRO A 128 -23.14 -8.42 -22.26
C PRO A 128 -24.55 -8.75 -21.74
N GLY A 129 -25.37 -7.72 -21.55
CA GLY A 129 -26.81 -7.87 -21.27
C GLY A 129 -27.16 -8.23 -19.82
N ASP A 130 -27.93 -7.34 -19.19
CA ASP A 130 -28.64 -7.47 -17.90
C ASP A 130 -27.82 -7.15 -16.62
N ASP A 131 -28.00 -5.90 -16.17
CA ASP A 131 -27.63 -5.26 -14.89
C ASP A 131 -27.94 -6.11 -13.63
N PRO A 132 -27.35 -5.86 -12.43
CA PRO A 132 -26.63 -4.64 -12.00
C PRO A 132 -25.28 -4.91 -11.30
N ASP A 133 -24.26 -4.06 -11.50
CA ASP A 133 -23.30 -3.69 -10.42
C ASP A 133 -22.19 -2.70 -10.82
N ILE A 134 -22.43 -1.87 -11.83
CA ILE A 134 -21.53 -0.72 -12.10
C ILE A 134 -21.45 0.19 -10.85
N ALA A 135 -22.56 0.35 -10.12
CA ALA A 135 -22.62 1.08 -8.85
C ALA A 135 -21.84 0.41 -7.70
N PHE A 136 -21.69 -0.92 -7.69
CA PHE A 136 -20.89 -1.65 -6.72
C PHE A 136 -19.39 -1.48 -6.99
N LEU A 137 -18.98 -1.53 -8.26
CA LEU A 137 -17.60 -1.18 -8.64
C LEU A 137 -17.26 0.26 -8.26
N GLU A 138 -18.17 1.20 -8.47
CA GLU A 138 -17.96 2.61 -8.12
C GLU A 138 -17.82 2.81 -6.60
N LYS A 139 -18.67 2.18 -5.79
CA LYS A 139 -18.66 2.30 -4.32
C LYS A 139 -17.45 1.61 -3.67
N HIS A 140 -17.06 0.44 -4.15
CA HIS A 140 -15.99 -0.36 -3.52
C HIS A 140 -14.57 0.05 -3.93
N PHE A 141 -14.37 0.59 -5.13
CA PHE A 141 -13.06 1.10 -5.52
C PHE A 141 -12.79 2.54 -5.04
N THR A 142 -13.83 3.30 -4.69
CA THR A 142 -13.69 4.75 -4.40
C THR A 142 -13.81 5.09 -2.90
N ILE A 143 -14.55 4.33 -2.07
CA ILE A 143 -14.91 4.75 -0.69
C ILE A 143 -14.22 3.92 0.42
N LYS A 144 -14.02 2.61 0.26
CA LYS A 144 -13.27 1.73 1.21
C LYS A 144 -12.53 0.64 0.43
N ARG A 145 -11.24 0.83 0.14
CA ARG A 145 -10.38 -0.17 -0.49
C ARG A 145 -10.22 -1.40 0.40
N ASP A 146 -10.98 -2.44 0.10
CA ASP A 146 -10.87 -3.75 0.74
C ASP A 146 -10.07 -4.68 -0.18
N GLU A 147 -8.80 -4.88 0.16
CA GLU A 147 -7.81 -5.62 -0.64
C GLU A 147 -8.22 -7.08 -0.85
N GLU A 148 -9.05 -7.63 0.04
CA GLU A 148 -9.60 -8.98 -0.09
C GLU A 148 -10.67 -9.07 -1.19
N LYS A 149 -11.46 -8.00 -1.38
CA LYS A 149 -12.49 -7.93 -2.41
C LYS A 149 -11.90 -7.70 -3.79
N ILE A 150 -10.83 -6.90 -3.89
CA ILE A 150 -10.03 -6.77 -5.13
C ILE A 150 -9.51 -8.15 -5.58
N ARG A 151 -8.98 -8.93 -4.63
CA ARG A 151 -8.50 -10.30 -4.89
C ARG A 151 -9.61 -11.28 -5.29
N ARG A 152 -10.86 -11.05 -4.87
CA ARG A 152 -12.02 -11.84 -5.31
C ARG A 152 -12.40 -11.51 -6.75
N VAL A 153 -12.44 -10.22 -7.08
CA VAL A 153 -12.72 -9.77 -8.46
C VAL A 153 -11.64 -10.26 -9.42
N GLU A 154 -10.36 -10.15 -9.05
CA GLU A 154 -9.25 -10.68 -9.86
C GLU A 154 -9.38 -12.18 -10.11
N ARG A 155 -9.69 -12.98 -9.06
CA ARG A 155 -9.93 -14.42 -9.22
C ARG A 155 -11.11 -14.73 -10.14
N LEU A 156 -12.18 -13.95 -10.05
CA LEU A 156 -13.36 -14.12 -10.90
C LEU A 156 -13.03 -13.79 -12.37
N VAL A 157 -12.32 -12.70 -12.60
CA VAL A 157 -11.86 -12.29 -13.94
C VAL A 157 -10.94 -13.36 -14.54
N THR A 158 -9.93 -13.81 -13.79
CA THR A 158 -9.01 -14.86 -14.27
C THR A 158 -9.73 -16.17 -14.56
N ALA A 159 -10.63 -16.62 -13.67
CA ALA A 159 -11.38 -17.84 -13.89
C ALA A 159 -12.33 -17.76 -15.10
N PHE A 160 -12.94 -16.59 -15.33
CA PHE A 160 -13.76 -16.36 -16.50
C PHE A 160 -12.94 -16.35 -17.80
N GLU A 161 -11.83 -15.61 -17.83
CA GLU A 161 -10.92 -15.56 -18.99
C GLU A 161 -10.35 -16.94 -19.32
N ASP A 162 -9.94 -17.71 -18.31
CA ASP A 162 -9.45 -19.08 -18.48
C ASP A 162 -10.55 -20.02 -18.98
N SER A 163 -11.78 -19.88 -18.48
CA SER A 163 -12.93 -20.65 -18.95
C SER A 163 -13.24 -20.36 -20.42
N VAL A 164 -13.26 -19.09 -20.83
CA VAL A 164 -13.47 -18.69 -22.23
C VAL A 164 -12.35 -19.23 -23.12
N ARG A 165 -11.10 -19.09 -22.70
CA ARG A 165 -9.94 -19.62 -23.44
C ARG A 165 -9.99 -21.13 -23.57
N ASN A 166 -10.39 -21.83 -22.51
CA ASN A 166 -10.51 -23.28 -22.50
C ASN A 166 -11.65 -23.76 -23.41
N ARG A 167 -12.78 -23.04 -23.44
CA ARG A 167 -13.88 -23.35 -24.37
C ARG A 167 -13.45 -23.23 -25.83
N ILE A 168 -12.72 -22.16 -26.19
CA ILE A 168 -12.20 -21.97 -27.55
C ILE A 168 -11.24 -23.11 -27.91
N ARG A 169 -10.25 -23.38 -27.05
CA ARG A 169 -9.28 -24.45 -27.26
C ARG A 169 -9.94 -25.84 -27.39
N ASN A 170 -10.93 -26.13 -26.55
CA ASN A 170 -11.67 -27.38 -26.62
C ASN A 170 -12.48 -27.50 -27.92
N HIS A 171 -13.07 -26.41 -28.39
CA HIS A 171 -13.80 -26.40 -29.64
C HIS A 171 -12.87 -26.64 -30.85
N GLU A 172 -11.72 -25.96 -30.88
CA GLU A 172 -10.69 -26.17 -31.91
C GLU A 172 -10.13 -27.60 -31.89
N MET A 173 -9.87 -28.13 -30.68
CA MET A 173 -9.34 -29.48 -30.53
C MET A 173 -10.38 -30.57 -30.87
N ALA A 174 -11.67 -30.31 -30.63
CA ALA A 174 -12.76 -31.18 -31.08
C ALA A 174 -12.83 -31.20 -32.62
N ALA A 175 -12.85 -30.04 -33.27
CA ALA A 175 -12.85 -29.94 -34.74
C ALA A 175 -11.62 -30.63 -35.36
N TYR A 176 -10.44 -30.49 -34.74
CA TYR A 176 -9.24 -31.17 -35.20
C TYR A 176 -9.36 -32.69 -35.09
N LYS A 177 -9.81 -33.21 -33.94
CA LYS A 177 -9.99 -34.65 -33.71
C LYS A 177 -11.03 -35.25 -34.65
N ASP A 178 -12.13 -34.54 -34.92
CA ASP A 178 -13.16 -34.99 -35.86
C ASP A 178 -12.60 -35.07 -37.30
N SER A 179 -11.80 -34.09 -37.72
CA SER A 179 -11.13 -34.13 -39.04
C SER A 179 -10.12 -35.28 -39.16
N LEU A 180 -9.43 -35.63 -38.07
CA LEU A 180 -8.49 -36.74 -38.01
C LEU A 180 -9.24 -38.08 -38.06
N ALA A 181 -10.32 -38.21 -37.30
CA ALA A 181 -11.18 -39.39 -37.30
C ALA A 181 -11.76 -39.65 -38.70
N HIS A 182 -12.22 -38.61 -39.40
CA HIS A 182 -12.72 -38.75 -40.77
C HIS A 182 -11.65 -39.16 -41.79
N ARG A 183 -10.38 -38.75 -41.61
CA ARG A 183 -9.26 -39.22 -42.44
C ARG A 183 -8.95 -40.69 -42.19
N LEU A 184 -8.75 -41.05 -40.92
CA LEU A 184 -8.45 -42.44 -40.53
C LEU A 184 -9.56 -43.41 -40.93
N PHE A 185 -10.83 -42.97 -40.83
CA PHE A 185 -11.97 -43.79 -41.25
C PHE A 185 -11.98 -44.03 -42.76
N ARG A 186 -11.63 -43.02 -43.57
CA ARG A 186 -11.49 -43.18 -45.03
C ARG A 186 -10.35 -44.12 -45.40
N GLU A 187 -9.18 -43.97 -44.79
CA GLU A 187 -8.03 -44.84 -45.03
C GLU A 187 -8.36 -46.30 -44.66
N ALA A 188 -9.00 -46.53 -43.51
CA ALA A 188 -9.43 -47.87 -43.11
C ALA A 188 -10.45 -48.48 -44.10
N GLN A 189 -11.36 -47.67 -44.62
CA GLN A 189 -12.34 -48.12 -45.62
C GLN A 189 -11.68 -48.43 -46.97
N GLU A 190 -10.66 -47.68 -47.38
CA GLU A 190 -9.87 -47.95 -48.58
C GLU A 190 -9.06 -49.26 -48.45
N ILE A 191 -8.39 -49.48 -47.32
CA ILE A 191 -7.67 -50.73 -47.03
C ILE A 191 -8.62 -51.93 -47.08
N ARG A 192 -9.80 -51.81 -46.47
CA ARG A 192 -10.81 -52.87 -46.48
C ARG A 192 -11.32 -53.18 -47.88
N LYS A 193 -11.54 -52.16 -48.72
CA LYS A 193 -11.93 -52.36 -50.12
C LYS A 193 -10.83 -53.01 -50.96
N GLN A 194 -9.55 -52.73 -50.68
CA GLN A 194 -8.44 -53.41 -51.34
C GLN A 194 -8.34 -54.88 -50.93
N LEU A 195 -8.60 -55.19 -49.66
CA LEU A 195 -8.62 -56.56 -49.14
C LEU A 195 -9.81 -57.39 -49.68
N ASP A 196 -10.98 -56.76 -49.80
CA ASP A 196 -12.21 -57.39 -50.32
C ASP A 196 -12.24 -57.47 -51.86
N ASN A 197 -11.23 -56.94 -52.57
CA ASN A 197 -11.13 -57.02 -54.03
C ASN A 197 -10.49 -58.35 -54.48
N PRO A 198 -11.25 -59.29 -55.09
CA PRO A 198 -10.77 -60.63 -55.40
C PRO A 198 -9.69 -60.70 -56.50
N ASN A 199 -9.35 -59.57 -57.14
CA ASN A 199 -8.32 -59.50 -58.20
C ASN A 199 -6.94 -58.99 -57.74
N SER A 200 -6.68 -58.87 -56.43
CA SER A 200 -5.41 -58.33 -55.89
C SER A 200 -4.33 -59.39 -55.59
N LYS A 201 -4.36 -60.57 -56.19
CA LYS A 201 -3.26 -61.56 -56.13
C LYS A 201 -2.48 -61.61 -57.43
#